data_AF-A0A812WMS4-F1
#
_entry.id   AF-A0A812WMS4-F1
#
_cell.length_a   1.000
_cell.length_b   1.000
_cell.length_c   1.000
_cell.angle_alpha   90.00
_cell.angle_beta   90.00
_cell.angle_gamma   90.00
#
_symmetry.space_group_name_H-M   'P 1'
#
loop_
_entity.id
_entity.type
_entity.pdbx_description
1 polymer ?
#
loop_
_entity_poly.entity_id
_entity_poly.type
_entity_poly.pdbx_seq_one_letter_code
_entity_poly.pdbx_strand_id
1 'polypeptide(L)'
;MGACSGKNQVIHKQSGSFGQDARGKRKKQDLPTMLHGVSGQKSSKADALSRAQLILNHSGDVRDIYRIEARKLGEGTYGSVSSAVHKQTGVVRAIKTMSKGQMKNVSRFKQEVAIMKVMDHPNIIKLFETFEDRRHIYLVMELCSGGELFDRIIEAGHFREVDGAIVVSHILHAIFYMHKMDVCHRDLKPENFLFLTKDSIDKNVLKLIDFGLSSVVTDGKVMSTKAGTPYYVAPQVLQGKYDKACDLWSCGVIMFTMLCGYPPFYGKTDHEVLHKVKTGIFTFDPKDWRNVSDDAKALIKMLLKFDPAERFTAEQALQHEWIRCRAPRSTTVSLQAGIMENLRAFQNQHKMKKAALQIIAGQLSEEKIKALRQTFEALDANGDGCLTAEELQDGMAKASLGELLSKVDLDAIIEGVDADGSGMIDYTEFLAATLDRKCYLQEDVCYNAFSVFDQDGDGQITLEELKTILDNGSVDEALSSKTSEDILKAVDVNGDGSIDFEEFMEMMRGDKVPSEVKAIPTQSL
;
A
#
# COMPACT_ATOMS: atom_id res chain seq x y z
N MET A 1 38.60 40.05 20.38
CA MET A 1 39.75 39.31 20.91
C MET A 1 39.28 38.50 22.10
N GLY A 2 39.68 37.22 22.19
CA GLY A 2 39.42 36.35 23.34
C GLY A 2 38.71 35.04 22.99
N ALA A 3 39.44 34.10 22.37
CA ALA A 3 39.03 32.71 22.22
C ALA A 3 39.36 31.92 23.49
N CYS A 4 38.49 30.99 23.91
CA CYS A 4 38.83 29.95 24.89
C CYS A 4 38.28 28.60 24.44
N SER A 5 39.20 27.72 24.11
CA SER A 5 39.02 26.31 23.75
C SER A 5 38.85 25.43 25.00
N GLY A 6 37.82 24.60 25.03
CA GLY A 6 37.64 23.55 26.05
C GLY A 6 37.66 22.17 25.40
N LYS A 7 38.75 21.42 25.62
CA LYS A 7 38.89 19.99 25.31
C LYS A 7 38.05 19.17 26.29
N ASN A 8 37.28 18.19 25.83
CA ASN A 8 36.69 17.16 26.71
C ASN A 8 37.26 15.78 26.39
N GLN A 9 37.78 15.16 27.45
CA GLN A 9 38.46 13.87 27.50
C GLN A 9 37.50 12.69 27.34
N VAL A 10 38.02 11.65 26.69
CA VAL A 10 37.45 10.32 26.56
C VAL A 10 37.68 9.54 27.85
N ILE A 11 36.62 8.99 28.46
CA ILE A 11 36.71 8.06 29.58
C ILE A 11 36.41 6.65 29.06
N HIS A 12 37.44 5.80 29.07
CA HIS A 12 37.34 4.35 28.92
C HIS A 12 36.69 3.73 30.16
N LYS A 13 35.73 2.81 29.98
CA LYS A 13 35.41 1.76 30.95
C LYS A 13 35.43 0.41 30.26
N GLN A 14 36.40 -0.42 30.65
CA GLN A 14 36.43 -1.86 30.43
C GLN A 14 35.56 -2.56 31.49
N SER A 15 34.87 -3.64 31.12
CA SER A 15 35.10 -5.01 31.62
C SER A 15 33.84 -5.87 31.46
N GLY A 16 33.99 -7.10 30.98
CA GLY A 16 32.97 -8.14 31.10
C GLY A 16 32.99 -9.19 30.00
N SER A 17 34.03 -10.02 29.95
CA SER A 17 34.10 -11.24 29.13
C SER A 17 33.23 -12.35 29.72
N PHE A 18 32.40 -13.01 28.90
CA PHE A 18 31.91 -14.36 29.19
C PHE A 18 31.76 -15.17 27.88
N GLY A 19 32.49 -16.29 27.83
CA GLY A 19 32.09 -17.56 27.22
C GLY A 19 31.89 -17.62 25.71
N GLN A 20 32.93 -18.08 25.00
CA GLN A 20 32.74 -18.81 23.75
C GLN A 20 32.20 -20.21 24.07
N ASP A 21 31.15 -20.64 23.37
CA ASP A 21 30.99 -22.05 23.06
C ASP A 21 30.36 -22.26 21.68
N ALA A 22 30.68 -23.41 21.10
CA ALA A 22 30.93 -23.60 19.69
C ALA A 22 29.75 -24.14 18.85
N ARG A 23 29.90 -23.96 17.52
CA ARG A 23 29.28 -24.75 16.42
C ARG A 23 27.76 -24.60 16.19
N GLY A 24 27.39 -23.63 15.36
CA GLY A 24 26.12 -23.60 14.63
C GLY A 24 26.34 -23.28 13.15
N LYS A 25 26.12 -24.25 12.26
CA LYS A 25 26.16 -24.06 10.79
C LYS A 25 25.22 -22.91 10.41
N ARG A 26 25.73 -21.86 9.75
CA ARG A 26 24.89 -20.84 9.09
C ARG A 26 24.15 -21.52 7.93
N LYS A 27 22.89 -21.91 8.14
CA LYS A 27 21.96 -22.13 7.03
C LYS A 27 21.74 -20.77 6.37
N LYS A 28 22.05 -20.65 5.07
CA LYS A 28 21.43 -19.63 4.22
C LYS A 28 19.94 -19.90 4.31
N GLN A 29 19.19 -19.00 4.94
CA GLN A 29 17.73 -19.00 4.85
C GLN A 29 17.39 -18.17 3.63
N ASP A 30 16.84 -18.83 2.61
CA ASP A 30 16.42 -18.23 1.37
C ASP A 30 15.19 -17.34 1.59
N LEU A 31 15.06 -16.34 0.73
CA LEU A 31 14.04 -15.28 0.72
C LEU A 31 12.55 -15.74 0.80
N PRO A 32 12.13 -16.96 0.39
CA PRO A 32 10.71 -17.33 0.36
C PRO A 32 10.03 -17.54 1.72
N THR A 33 10.73 -17.99 2.76
CA THR A 33 10.05 -18.50 3.98
C THR A 33 9.55 -17.43 4.95
N MET A 34 9.92 -16.15 4.76
CA MET A 34 9.48 -15.03 5.63
C MET A 34 8.24 -14.30 5.11
N LEU A 35 7.83 -14.55 3.85
CA LEU A 35 6.66 -13.90 3.23
C LEU A 35 5.33 -14.50 3.71
N HIS A 36 5.32 -15.76 4.16
CA HIS A 36 4.13 -16.42 4.72
C HIS A 36 3.65 -15.84 6.07
N GLY A 37 4.46 -15.01 6.73
CA GLY A 37 4.10 -14.38 8.00
C GLY A 37 3.42 -13.01 7.88
N VAL A 38 3.27 -12.48 6.66
CA VAL A 38 2.63 -11.18 6.40
C VAL A 38 1.20 -11.35 5.85
N SER A 39 0.86 -12.52 5.32
CA SER A 39 -0.51 -12.89 4.97
C SER A 39 -1.26 -13.38 6.22
N GLY A 40 -1.91 -12.46 6.96
CA GLY A 40 -2.83 -12.79 8.05
C GLY A 40 -4.09 -13.54 7.59
N GLN A 41 -4.34 -13.59 6.28
CA GLN A 41 -5.27 -14.53 5.68
C GLN A 41 -4.50 -15.76 5.18
N LYS A 42 -4.82 -16.94 5.74
CA LYS A 42 -4.47 -18.20 5.07
C LYS A 42 -5.12 -18.15 3.69
N SER A 43 -4.34 -18.12 2.60
CA SER A 43 -4.93 -18.33 1.28
C SER A 43 -5.69 -19.66 1.33
N SER A 44 -6.98 -19.62 1.04
CA SER A 44 -7.81 -20.81 1.02
C SER A 44 -7.61 -21.61 -0.28
N LYS A 45 -7.04 -20.96 -1.31
CA LYS A 45 -6.72 -21.52 -2.61
C LYS A 45 -5.21 -21.72 -2.77
N ALA A 46 -4.82 -22.91 -3.22
CA ALA A 46 -3.44 -23.31 -3.43
C ALA A 46 -2.75 -22.57 -4.60
N ASP A 47 -3.52 -21.93 -5.49
CA ASP A 47 -3.03 -21.30 -6.74
C ASP A 47 -3.35 -19.79 -6.83
N ALA A 48 -3.41 -19.11 -5.68
CA ALA A 48 -3.70 -17.68 -5.59
C ALA A 48 -2.48 -16.82 -6.02
N LEU A 49 -2.72 -15.78 -6.82
CA LEU A 49 -1.70 -14.84 -7.28
C LEU A 49 -1.28 -13.91 -6.13
N SER A 50 0.01 -13.86 -5.80
CA SER A 50 0.49 -12.90 -4.80
C SER A 50 0.88 -11.58 -5.45
N ARG A 51 0.29 -10.47 -4.99
CA ARG A 51 0.75 -9.11 -5.36
C ARG A 51 2.25 -8.91 -5.20
N ALA A 52 2.86 -9.52 -4.18
CA ALA A 52 4.30 -9.40 -3.93
C ALA A 52 5.17 -10.00 -5.06
N GLN A 53 4.63 -10.98 -5.81
CA GLN A 53 5.27 -11.58 -6.98
C GLN A 53 5.15 -10.70 -8.23
N LEU A 54 4.08 -9.90 -8.33
CA LEU A 54 3.90 -8.94 -9.42
C LEU A 54 4.87 -7.75 -9.34
N ILE A 55 5.56 -7.58 -8.20
CA ILE A 55 6.58 -6.54 -8.01
C ILE A 55 7.96 -7.11 -8.33
N LEU A 56 8.48 -6.69 -9.49
CA LEU A 56 9.77 -7.10 -10.03
C LEU A 56 10.94 -6.79 -9.08
N ASN A 57 11.91 -7.70 -9.08
CA ASN A 57 13.15 -7.58 -8.32
C ASN A 57 14.31 -7.74 -9.28
N HIS A 58 14.91 -6.61 -9.67
CA HIS A 58 16.00 -6.59 -10.62
C HIS A 58 17.34 -6.64 -9.90
N SER A 59 18.26 -7.45 -10.42
CA SER A 59 19.69 -7.34 -10.09
C SER A 59 20.38 -6.45 -11.12
N GLY A 60 21.09 -5.40 -10.70
CA GLY A 60 21.78 -4.51 -11.63
C GLY A 60 21.71 -3.04 -11.26
N ASP A 61 22.24 -2.17 -12.12
CA ASP A 61 22.14 -0.72 -11.92
C ASP A 61 20.76 -0.24 -12.40
N VAL A 62 19.98 0.34 -11.48
CA VAL A 62 18.70 0.97 -11.81
C VAL A 62 18.82 2.02 -12.94
N ARG A 63 20.01 2.58 -13.14
CA ARG A 63 20.31 3.53 -14.22
C ARG A 63 20.25 2.92 -15.60
N ASP A 64 20.25 1.61 -15.74
CA ASP A 64 20.09 0.94 -17.04
C ASP A 64 18.68 1.18 -17.58
N ILE A 65 17.67 1.18 -16.69
CA ILE A 65 16.24 1.34 -17.02
C ILE A 65 15.74 2.78 -16.79
N TYR A 66 16.25 3.46 -15.76
CA TYR A 66 15.78 4.79 -15.37
C TYR A 66 16.86 5.88 -15.54
N ARG A 67 16.45 7.05 -16.02
CA ARG A 67 17.26 8.27 -15.90
C ARG A 67 16.92 8.97 -14.59
N ILE A 68 17.81 8.87 -13.60
CA ILE A 68 17.65 9.52 -12.29
C ILE A 68 18.05 10.99 -12.38
N GLU A 69 17.15 11.88 -11.95
CA GLU A 69 17.42 13.31 -11.86
C GLU A 69 18.46 13.61 -10.78
N ALA A 70 19.38 14.53 -11.07
CA ALA A 70 20.46 14.88 -10.13
C ALA A 70 19.94 15.59 -8.86
N ARG A 71 18.81 16.31 -8.99
CA ARG A 71 18.17 16.98 -7.87
C ARG A 71 17.40 15.96 -7.03
N LYS A 72 17.79 15.85 -5.77
CA LYS A 72 17.07 15.05 -4.78
C LYS A 72 15.75 15.73 -4.40
N LEU A 73 14.71 14.91 -4.27
CA LEU A 73 13.41 15.31 -3.74
C LEU A 73 13.42 15.34 -2.21
N GLY A 74 14.20 14.44 -1.59
CA GLY A 74 14.38 14.38 -0.14
C GLY A 74 15.60 13.56 0.26
N GLU A 75 16.07 13.76 1.48
CA GLU A 75 17.16 13.01 2.11
C GLU A 75 16.71 12.52 3.48
N GLY A 76 16.96 11.24 3.77
CA GLY A 76 16.64 10.63 5.05
C GLY A 76 17.85 9.90 5.64
N THR A 77 17.69 9.37 6.85
CA THR A 77 18.74 8.70 7.62
C THR A 77 19.43 7.56 6.87
N TYR A 78 18.73 6.88 5.97
CA TYR A 78 19.20 5.67 5.28
C TYR A 78 19.43 5.84 3.78
N GLY A 79 19.17 7.03 3.23
CA GLY A 79 19.17 7.20 1.77
C GLY A 79 18.63 8.53 1.27
N SER A 80 18.49 8.63 -0.05
CA SER A 80 17.92 9.79 -0.73
C SER A 80 16.83 9.38 -1.71
N VAL A 81 15.85 10.25 -1.88
CA VAL A 81 14.79 10.09 -2.88
C VAL A 81 15.04 11.07 -4.02
N SER A 82 15.00 10.59 -5.26
CA SER A 82 15.14 11.41 -6.46
C SER A 82 14.01 11.10 -7.44
N SER A 83 13.62 12.08 -8.24
CA SER A 83 12.74 11.82 -9.39
C SER A 83 13.53 11.04 -10.44
N ALA A 84 12.87 10.15 -11.16
CA ALA A 84 13.48 9.42 -12.26
C ALA A 84 12.49 9.23 -13.40
N VAL A 85 12.99 9.20 -14.63
CA VAL A 85 12.20 8.96 -15.84
C VAL A 85 12.57 7.59 -16.39
N HIS A 86 11.59 6.71 -16.54
CA HIS A 86 11.78 5.43 -17.22
C HIS A 86 12.19 5.69 -18.68
N LYS A 87 13.32 5.14 -19.13
CA LYS A 87 13.94 5.53 -20.41
C LYS A 87 13.08 5.21 -21.63
N GLN A 88 12.36 4.08 -21.60
CA GLN A 88 11.54 3.62 -22.73
C GLN A 88 10.16 4.30 -22.73
N THR A 89 9.42 4.20 -21.63
CA THR A 89 8.02 4.70 -21.52
C THR A 89 7.92 6.19 -21.19
N GLY A 90 8.99 6.85 -20.75
CA GLY A 90 8.96 8.24 -20.32
C GLY A 90 8.21 8.49 -18.99
N VAL A 91 7.71 7.44 -18.33
CA VAL A 91 6.96 7.55 -17.09
C VAL A 91 7.86 8.06 -15.96
N VAL A 92 7.35 9.02 -15.19
CA VAL A 92 8.08 9.60 -14.06
C VAL A 92 7.76 8.86 -12.76
N ARG A 93 8.80 8.54 -12.00
CA ARG A 93 8.75 7.81 -10.72
C ARG A 93 9.58 8.51 -9.64
N ALA A 94 9.40 8.10 -8.39
CA ALA A 94 10.31 8.43 -7.30
C ALA A 94 11.19 7.21 -7.00
N ILE A 95 12.51 7.39 -6.91
CA ILE A 95 13.44 6.32 -6.57
C ILE A 95 14.09 6.63 -5.22
N LYS A 96 13.77 5.80 -4.21
CA LYS A 96 14.45 5.81 -2.90
C LYS A 96 15.69 4.94 -2.99
N THR A 97 16.86 5.58 -2.98
CA THR A 97 18.17 4.91 -3.00
C THR A 97 18.69 4.76 -1.58
N MET A 98 19.00 3.53 -1.15
CA MET A 98 19.46 3.22 0.20
C MET A 98 20.80 2.50 0.19
N SER A 99 21.73 2.96 1.03
CA SER A 99 23.09 2.39 1.09
C SER A 99 23.16 1.18 2.00
N LYS A 100 23.54 0.02 1.46
CA LYS A 100 23.76 -1.21 2.24
C LYS A 100 24.84 -1.03 3.31
N GLY A 101 25.84 -0.19 3.06
CA GLY A 101 26.92 0.10 4.02
C GLY A 101 26.45 0.87 5.26
N GLN A 102 25.34 1.60 5.17
CA GLN A 102 24.74 2.34 6.28
C GLN A 102 23.66 1.54 7.03
N MET A 103 23.29 0.36 6.51
CA MET A 103 22.26 -0.49 7.11
C MET A 103 22.83 -1.27 8.31
N LYS A 104 22.55 -0.79 9.52
CA LYS A 104 22.85 -1.52 10.75
C LYS A 104 21.93 -2.73 10.97
N ASN A 105 20.76 -2.77 10.32
CA ASN A 105 19.75 -3.81 10.51
C ASN A 105 19.05 -4.18 9.20
N VAL A 106 19.61 -5.15 8.46
CA VAL A 106 19.11 -5.61 7.16
C VAL A 106 17.72 -6.26 7.25
N SER A 107 17.39 -6.94 8.36
CA SER A 107 16.08 -7.62 8.49
C SER A 107 14.93 -6.63 8.58
N ARG A 108 15.13 -5.48 9.25
CA ARG A 108 14.14 -4.41 9.33
C ARG A 108 13.84 -3.81 7.95
N PHE A 109 14.87 -3.66 7.12
CA PHE A 109 14.69 -3.19 5.76
C PHE A 109 13.93 -4.19 4.89
N LYS A 110 14.28 -5.49 4.96
CA LYS A 110 13.53 -6.53 4.27
C LYS A 110 12.06 -6.54 4.67
N GLN A 111 11.76 -6.24 5.94
CA GLN A 111 10.40 -6.10 6.43
C GLN A 111 9.68 -4.88 5.84
N GLU A 112 10.33 -3.71 5.74
CA GLU A 112 9.78 -2.52 5.06
C GLU A 112 9.37 -2.85 3.62
N VAL A 113 10.28 -3.46 2.84
CA VAL A 113 9.99 -3.86 1.44
C VAL A 113 8.88 -4.91 1.38
N ALA A 114 8.90 -5.91 2.26
CA ALA A 114 7.88 -6.95 2.28
C ALA A 114 6.49 -6.39 2.59
N ILE A 115 6.38 -5.45 3.53
CA ILE A 115 5.11 -4.76 3.82
C ILE A 115 4.68 -3.93 2.61
N MET A 116 5.56 -3.11 2.04
CA MET A 116 5.22 -2.28 0.88
C MET A 116 4.76 -3.11 -0.33
N LYS A 117 5.27 -4.33 -0.49
CA LYS A 117 4.88 -5.23 -1.58
C LYS A 117 3.44 -5.76 -1.47
N VAL A 118 2.90 -5.85 -0.25
CA VAL A 118 1.55 -6.40 -0.02
C VAL A 118 0.51 -5.32 0.23
N MET A 119 0.92 -4.09 0.55
CA MET A 119 -0.04 -3.00 0.76
C MET A 119 -0.62 -2.54 -0.59
N ASP A 120 -1.94 -2.51 -0.69
CA ASP A 120 -2.67 -2.00 -1.83
C ASP A 120 -3.88 -1.17 -1.42
N HIS A 121 -3.69 0.14 -1.37
CA HIS A 121 -4.74 1.05 -0.93
C HIS A 121 -4.56 2.43 -1.58
N PRO A 122 -5.64 3.14 -1.96
CA PRO A 122 -5.55 4.48 -2.56
C PRO A 122 -4.71 5.48 -1.76
N ASN A 123 -4.77 5.43 -0.43
CA ASN A 123 -4.05 6.32 0.49
C ASN A 123 -2.67 5.78 0.95
N ILE A 124 -2.16 4.71 0.36
CA ILE A 124 -0.82 4.17 0.64
C ILE A 124 0.04 4.31 -0.63
N ILE A 125 1.34 4.62 -0.45
CA ILE A 125 2.27 4.75 -1.58
C ILE A 125 2.40 3.42 -2.32
N LYS A 126 2.37 3.49 -3.66
CA LYS A 126 2.57 2.30 -4.49
C LYS A 126 4.07 2.04 -4.71
N LEU A 127 4.49 0.79 -4.51
CA LEU A 127 5.79 0.25 -4.94
C LEU A 127 5.60 -0.47 -6.27
N PHE A 128 6.35 -0.07 -7.30
CA PHE A 128 6.28 -0.71 -8.61
C PHE A 128 7.33 -1.82 -8.75
N GLU A 129 8.58 -1.51 -8.40
CA GLU A 129 9.73 -2.37 -8.68
C GLU A 129 10.83 -2.14 -7.65
N THR A 130 11.73 -3.11 -7.50
CA THR A 130 12.94 -2.96 -6.69
C THR A 130 14.18 -3.32 -7.48
N PHE A 131 15.29 -2.66 -7.18
CA PHE A 131 16.61 -2.98 -7.74
C PHE A 131 17.61 -3.20 -6.62
N GLU A 132 18.51 -4.15 -6.82
CA GLU A 132 19.59 -4.43 -5.90
C GLU A 132 20.94 -4.50 -6.64
N ASP A 133 21.86 -3.59 -6.31
CA ASP A 133 23.25 -3.65 -6.76
C ASP A 133 24.20 -4.02 -5.60
N ARG A 134 25.51 -4.06 -5.83
CA ARG A 134 26.49 -4.44 -4.79
C ARG A 134 26.48 -3.52 -3.55
N ARG A 135 26.07 -2.26 -3.68
CA ARG A 135 26.18 -1.19 -2.69
C ARG A 135 24.84 -0.64 -2.23
N HIS A 136 23.80 -0.71 -3.07
CA HIS A 136 22.53 -0.05 -2.84
C HIS A 136 21.34 -0.97 -3.09
N ILE A 137 20.23 -0.56 -2.49
CA ILE A 137 18.89 -1.04 -2.81
C ILE A 137 18.07 0.16 -3.25
N TYR A 138 17.28 0.00 -4.30
CA TYR A 138 16.45 1.04 -4.89
C TYR A 138 14.99 0.59 -4.85
N LEU A 139 14.11 1.47 -4.37
CA LEU A 139 12.67 1.28 -4.44
C LEU A 139 12.09 2.26 -5.44
N VAL A 140 11.47 1.74 -6.50
CA VAL A 140 10.79 2.54 -7.52
C VAL A 140 9.33 2.68 -7.12
N MET A 141 8.92 3.91 -6.80
CA MET A 141 7.65 4.22 -6.17
C MET A 141 6.87 5.26 -6.97
N GLU A 142 5.59 5.40 -6.62
CA GLU A 142 4.73 6.49 -7.06
C GLU A 142 5.36 7.85 -6.72
N LEU A 143 5.28 8.80 -7.65
CA LEU A 143 5.79 10.15 -7.44
C LEU A 143 4.70 11.02 -6.86
N CYS A 144 4.81 11.38 -5.57
CA CYS A 144 3.98 12.40 -4.95
C CYS A 144 4.61 13.79 -5.15
N SER A 145 3.93 14.65 -5.89
CA SER A 145 4.43 15.99 -6.28
C SER A 145 3.85 17.14 -5.45
N GLY A 146 2.93 16.83 -4.53
CA GLY A 146 2.13 17.79 -3.77
C GLY A 146 2.73 18.32 -2.47
N GLY A 147 3.91 17.80 -2.09
CA GLY A 147 4.61 18.15 -0.86
C GLY A 147 4.11 17.40 0.37
N GLU A 148 4.78 17.63 1.50
CA GLU A 148 4.46 17.04 2.80
C GLU A 148 3.19 17.66 3.40
N LEU A 149 2.43 16.87 4.16
CA LEU A 149 1.34 17.41 4.97
C LEU A 149 1.87 18.43 5.99
N PHE A 150 3.07 18.21 6.53
CA PHE A 150 3.72 19.14 7.45
C PHE A 150 3.82 20.56 6.87
N ASP A 151 4.38 20.69 5.66
CA ASP A 151 4.55 21.98 4.99
C ASP A 151 3.19 22.66 4.76
N ARG A 152 2.18 21.90 4.33
CA ARG A 152 0.82 22.43 4.13
C ARG A 152 0.21 22.97 5.43
N ILE A 153 0.44 22.30 6.56
CA ILE A 153 -0.01 22.78 7.89
C ILE A 153 0.69 24.10 8.22
N ILE A 154 2.01 24.19 8.03
CA ILE A 154 2.78 25.39 8.33
C ILE A 154 2.35 26.57 7.44
N GLU A 155 2.18 26.35 6.14
CA GLU A 155 1.76 27.37 5.17
C GLU A 155 0.35 27.91 5.48
N ALA A 156 -0.58 27.03 5.86
CA ALA A 156 -1.94 27.41 6.21
C ALA A 156 -2.06 28.02 7.61
N GLY A 157 -1.12 27.71 8.52
CA GLY A 157 -1.21 27.96 9.96
C GLY A 157 -2.19 27.02 10.66
N HIS A 158 -3.42 26.91 10.17
CA HIS A 158 -4.39 25.90 10.55
C HIS A 158 -5.37 25.62 9.40
N PHE A 159 -5.93 24.42 9.35
CA PHE A 159 -6.88 24.02 8.32
C PHE A 159 -8.30 24.47 8.65
N ARG A 160 -9.10 24.67 7.60
CA ARG A 160 -10.56 24.66 7.73
C ARG A 160 -10.98 23.25 8.11
N GLU A 161 -12.01 23.11 8.92
CA GLU A 161 -12.45 21.78 9.34
C GLU A 161 -12.83 20.84 8.19
N VAL A 162 -13.35 21.35 7.07
CA VAL A 162 -13.63 20.53 5.88
C VAL A 162 -12.34 19.94 5.30
N ASP A 163 -11.30 20.76 5.13
CA ASP A 163 -10.00 20.29 4.63
C ASP A 163 -9.35 19.33 5.64
N GLY A 164 -9.43 19.66 6.93
CA GLY A 164 -8.97 18.80 8.01
C GLY A 164 -9.68 17.44 8.02
N ALA A 165 -11.00 17.41 7.82
CA ALA A 165 -11.77 16.18 7.79
C ALA A 165 -11.40 15.29 6.60
N ILE A 166 -11.15 15.88 5.42
CA ILE A 166 -10.69 15.15 4.22
C ILE A 166 -9.33 14.49 4.49
N VAL A 167 -8.39 15.26 5.07
CA VAL A 167 -7.05 14.75 5.41
C VAL A 167 -7.13 13.66 6.48
N VAL A 168 -7.87 13.87 7.58
CA VAL A 168 -8.06 12.85 8.62
C VAL A 168 -8.73 11.61 8.06
N SER A 169 -9.72 11.76 7.17
CA SER A 169 -10.37 10.65 6.50
C SER A 169 -9.36 9.81 5.72
N HIS A 170 -8.52 10.40 4.88
CA HIS A 170 -7.48 9.65 4.15
C HIS A 170 -6.49 8.92 5.08
N ILE A 171 -6.09 9.57 6.18
CA ILE A 171 -5.22 8.96 7.20
C ILE A 171 -5.92 7.74 7.82
N LEU A 172 -7.19 7.88 8.22
CA LEU A 172 -7.97 6.82 8.85
C LEU A 172 -8.21 5.63 7.91
N HIS A 173 -8.48 5.85 6.62
CA HIS A 173 -8.63 4.76 5.64
C HIS A 173 -7.31 3.97 5.49
N ALA A 174 -6.17 4.66 5.36
CA ALA A 174 -4.87 4.00 5.32
C ALA A 174 -4.60 3.17 6.59
N ILE A 175 -4.91 3.73 7.77
CA ILE A 175 -4.78 3.02 9.05
C ILE A 175 -5.71 1.80 9.09
N PHE A 176 -6.96 1.96 8.67
CA PHE A 176 -7.96 0.89 8.73
C PHE A 176 -7.53 -0.30 7.88
N TYR A 177 -7.15 -0.05 6.62
CA TYR A 177 -6.61 -1.07 5.72
C TYR A 177 -5.38 -1.76 6.32
N MET A 178 -4.38 -0.99 6.78
CA MET A 178 -3.18 -1.58 7.41
C MET A 178 -3.52 -2.46 8.61
N HIS A 179 -4.45 -2.01 9.45
CA HIS A 179 -4.86 -2.73 10.65
C HIS A 179 -5.64 -4.00 10.32
N LYS A 180 -6.44 -4.02 9.25
CA LYS A 180 -7.08 -5.23 8.72
C LYS A 180 -6.06 -6.24 8.20
N MET A 181 -4.97 -5.75 7.60
CA MET A 181 -3.83 -6.55 7.15
C MET A 181 -2.85 -6.94 8.28
N ASP A 182 -3.24 -6.76 9.55
CA ASP A 182 -2.40 -7.00 10.72
C ASP A 182 -1.08 -6.22 10.75
N VAL A 183 -0.98 -5.10 10.04
CA VAL A 183 0.19 -4.22 10.04
C VAL A 183 -0.08 -2.97 10.89
N CYS A 184 0.86 -2.62 11.75
CA CYS A 184 0.87 -1.37 12.50
C CYS A 184 2.02 -0.49 12.02
N HIS A 185 1.77 0.82 11.82
CA HIS A 185 2.75 1.74 11.24
C HIS A 185 3.78 2.23 12.26
N ARG A 186 3.33 2.63 13.46
CA ARG A 186 4.16 3.04 14.62
C ARG A 186 4.94 4.35 14.51
N ASP A 187 4.80 5.09 13.41
CA ASP A 187 5.50 6.37 13.20
C ASP A 187 4.66 7.31 12.33
N LEU A 188 3.36 7.41 12.62
CA LEU A 188 2.51 8.34 11.91
C LEU A 188 2.80 9.77 12.38
N LYS A 189 3.14 10.62 11.42
CA LYS A 189 3.44 12.04 11.60
C LYS A 189 3.23 12.76 10.26
N PRO A 190 2.97 14.08 10.24
CA PRO A 190 2.69 14.81 9.01
C PRO A 190 3.77 14.67 7.92
N GLU A 191 5.03 14.49 8.29
CA GLU A 191 6.17 14.29 7.38
C GLU A 191 6.08 12.96 6.61
N ASN A 192 5.36 11.96 7.15
CA ASN A 192 5.17 10.65 6.51
C ASN A 192 3.95 10.60 5.58
N PHE A 193 3.29 11.74 5.35
CA PHE A 193 2.18 11.87 4.41
C PHE A 193 2.51 12.88 3.31
N LEU A 194 2.43 12.44 2.05
CA LEU A 194 2.61 13.30 0.88
C LEU A 194 1.29 13.46 0.12
N PHE A 195 1.06 14.66 -0.40
CA PHE A 195 0.01 14.88 -1.39
C PHE A 195 0.46 14.39 -2.76
N LEU A 196 -0.40 13.67 -3.47
CA LEU A 196 -0.09 13.08 -4.75
C LEU A 196 0.18 14.14 -5.84
N THR A 197 -0.71 15.13 -5.93
CA THR A 197 -0.60 16.23 -6.90
C THR A 197 -0.46 17.59 -6.19
N LYS A 198 -0.29 18.68 -6.95
CA LYS A 198 -0.29 20.04 -6.40
C LYS A 198 -1.69 20.63 -6.23
N ASP A 199 -2.74 19.85 -6.52
CA ASP A 199 -4.12 20.32 -6.43
C ASP A 199 -4.52 20.67 -4.99
N SER A 200 -5.66 21.35 -4.87
CA SER A 200 -6.31 21.63 -3.59
C SER A 200 -6.71 20.34 -2.87
N ILE A 201 -6.80 20.39 -1.53
CA ILE A 201 -7.03 19.22 -0.66
C ILE A 201 -8.26 18.41 -1.10
N ASP A 202 -9.34 19.07 -1.52
CA ASP A 202 -10.60 18.46 -1.98
C ASP A 202 -10.47 17.64 -3.27
N LYS A 203 -9.41 17.84 -4.05
CA LYS A 203 -9.16 17.15 -5.34
C LYS A 203 -7.95 16.24 -5.30
N ASN A 204 -7.31 16.12 -4.14
CA ASN A 204 -6.00 15.53 -4.00
C ASN A 204 -6.06 14.28 -3.11
N VAL A 205 -5.13 13.36 -3.33
CA VAL A 205 -5.02 12.12 -2.55
C VAL A 205 -3.83 12.26 -1.63
N LEU A 206 -4.05 11.98 -0.34
CA LEU A 206 -2.96 11.90 0.63
C LEU A 206 -2.43 10.46 0.67
N LYS A 207 -1.10 10.30 0.58
CA LYS A 207 -0.39 9.03 0.50
C LYS A 207 0.51 8.86 1.71
N LEU A 208 0.40 7.72 2.39
CA LEU A 208 1.33 7.28 3.43
C LEU A 208 2.59 6.66 2.81
N ILE A 209 3.78 7.15 3.16
CA ILE A 209 5.00 6.86 2.39
C ILE A 209 6.12 6.06 3.09
N ASP A 210 6.13 5.93 4.43
CA ASP A 210 7.30 5.39 5.15
C ASP A 210 6.98 4.23 6.09
N PHE A 211 7.26 3.00 5.64
CA PHE A 211 7.03 1.77 6.42
C PHE A 211 8.28 1.31 7.19
N GLY A 212 9.32 2.15 7.28
CA GLY A 212 10.58 1.78 7.93
C GLY A 212 10.45 1.44 9.41
N LEU A 213 9.36 1.86 10.06
CA LEU A 213 8.99 1.47 11.42
C LEU A 213 7.78 0.55 11.47
N SER A 214 7.22 0.08 10.38
CA SER A 214 6.03 -0.79 10.40
C SER A 214 6.35 -2.22 10.87
N SER A 215 5.35 -2.93 11.38
CA SER A 215 5.49 -4.36 11.73
C SER A 215 4.15 -5.07 11.67
N VAL A 216 4.20 -6.36 11.33
CA VAL A 216 3.08 -7.29 11.52
C VAL A 216 2.85 -7.47 13.01
N VAL A 217 1.60 -7.37 13.44
CA VAL A 217 1.14 -7.58 14.80
C VAL A 217 0.92 -9.08 14.99
N THR A 218 1.83 -9.74 15.71
CA THR A 218 1.62 -11.13 16.16
C THR A 218 0.89 -11.11 17.50
N ASP A 219 -0.25 -11.78 17.59
CA ASP A 219 -1.05 -11.92 18.81
C ASP A 219 -0.19 -12.25 20.04
N GLY A 220 -0.40 -11.48 21.12
CA GLY A 220 0.26 -11.68 22.41
C GLY A 220 1.69 -11.16 22.52
N LYS A 221 2.30 -10.60 21.45
CA LYS A 221 3.66 -10.04 21.53
C LYS A 221 3.66 -8.53 21.70
N VAL A 222 4.07 -8.12 22.89
CA VAL A 222 4.35 -6.73 23.23
C VAL A 222 5.64 -6.27 22.51
N MET A 223 5.54 -5.32 21.59
CA MET A 223 6.70 -4.76 20.86
C MET A 223 7.43 -3.72 21.74
N SER A 224 8.75 -3.48 21.61
CA SER A 224 9.49 -2.63 22.59
C SER A 224 10.47 -1.61 21.99
N THR A 225 10.24 -1.15 20.76
CA THR A 225 11.17 -0.23 20.08
C THR A 225 10.85 1.23 20.40
N LYS A 226 11.76 1.91 21.12
CA LYS A 226 11.74 3.37 21.31
C LYS A 226 12.09 4.07 19.98
N ALA A 227 11.12 4.32 19.12
CA ALA A 227 11.33 5.10 17.90
C ALA A 227 10.16 6.07 17.69
N GLY A 228 10.46 7.29 17.23
CA GLY A 228 9.48 8.29 16.84
C GLY A 228 9.87 9.73 17.21
N THR A 229 9.30 10.71 16.50
CA THR A 229 9.27 12.13 16.89
C THR A 229 8.39 12.26 18.15
N PRO A 230 8.87 12.83 19.29
CA PRO A 230 8.21 12.67 20.59
C PRO A 230 6.77 13.20 20.67
N TYR A 231 6.36 14.09 19.77
CA TYR A 231 5.03 14.70 19.77
C TYR A 231 3.89 13.74 19.44
N TYR A 232 4.11 12.77 18.54
CA TYR A 232 3.06 11.88 18.02
C TYR A 232 3.00 10.52 18.72
N VAL A 233 3.99 10.25 19.58
CA VAL A 233 4.12 8.97 20.27
C VAL A 233 3.00 8.76 21.29
N ALA A 234 2.37 7.58 21.28
CA ALA A 234 1.34 7.22 22.26
C ALA A 234 1.93 6.94 23.66
N PRO A 235 1.15 7.08 24.75
CA PRO A 235 1.69 6.85 26.11
C PRO A 235 2.11 5.40 26.35
N GLN A 236 1.36 4.43 25.83
CA GLN A 236 1.64 3.00 26.02
C GLN A 236 2.95 2.55 25.34
N VAL A 237 3.29 3.18 24.20
CA VAL A 237 4.57 3.01 23.49
C VAL A 237 5.75 3.26 24.44
N LEU A 238 5.68 4.33 25.23
CA LEU A 238 6.73 4.68 26.20
C LEU A 238 6.88 3.66 27.34
N GLN A 239 5.82 2.90 27.62
CA GLN A 239 5.79 1.84 28.62
C GLN A 239 6.26 0.49 28.05
N GLY A 240 6.66 0.46 26.78
CA GLY A 240 7.10 -0.76 26.14
C GLY A 240 5.94 -1.66 25.71
N LYS A 241 4.69 -1.18 25.69
CA LYS A 241 3.49 -1.93 25.23
C LYS A 241 2.82 -1.25 24.05
N TYR A 242 2.66 -1.97 22.94
CA TYR A 242 2.21 -1.39 21.68
C TYR A 242 1.18 -2.31 21.06
N ASP A 243 0.14 -1.69 20.55
CA ASP A 243 -0.97 -2.25 19.81
C ASP A 243 -1.26 -1.34 18.60
N LYS A 244 -2.16 -1.81 17.72
CA LYS A 244 -2.67 -1.04 16.58
C LYS A 244 -3.21 0.34 17.00
N ALA A 245 -3.76 0.45 18.22
CA ALA A 245 -4.31 1.70 18.75
C ALA A 245 -3.30 2.84 18.88
N CYS A 246 -1.98 2.60 18.84
CA CYS A 246 -0.98 3.68 18.84
C CYS A 246 -1.01 4.56 17.58
N ASP A 247 -1.41 4.00 16.44
CA ASP A 247 -1.57 4.75 15.19
C ASP A 247 -2.74 5.75 15.31
N LEU A 248 -3.80 5.39 16.04
CA LEU A 248 -4.97 6.25 16.25
C LEU A 248 -4.68 7.41 17.21
N TRP A 249 -3.81 7.19 18.21
CA TRP A 249 -3.29 8.29 19.02
C TRP A 249 -2.53 9.28 18.14
N SER A 250 -1.62 8.78 17.29
CA SER A 250 -0.83 9.60 16.37
C SER A 250 -1.74 10.40 15.43
N CYS A 251 -2.79 9.77 14.89
CA CYS A 251 -3.83 10.44 14.10
C CYS A 251 -4.53 11.56 14.89
N GLY A 252 -4.89 11.32 16.16
CA GLY A 252 -5.45 12.35 17.04
C GLY A 252 -4.53 13.55 17.27
N VAL A 253 -3.22 13.31 17.41
CA VAL A 253 -2.21 14.39 17.52
C VAL A 253 -2.11 15.18 16.21
N ILE A 254 -2.10 14.50 15.06
CA ILE A 254 -2.09 15.15 13.73
C ILE A 254 -3.36 16.00 13.56
N MET A 255 -4.54 15.44 13.84
CA MET A 255 -5.83 16.14 13.80
C MET A 255 -5.84 17.39 14.68
N PHE A 256 -5.39 17.28 15.93
CA PHE A 256 -5.29 18.41 16.84
C PHE A 256 -4.41 19.52 16.24
N THR A 257 -3.23 19.14 15.75
CA THR A 257 -2.24 20.08 15.20
C THR A 257 -2.77 20.77 13.95
N MET A 258 -3.47 20.07 13.06
CA MET A 258 -4.06 20.65 11.87
C MET A 258 -5.12 21.72 12.18
N LEU A 259 -5.92 21.52 13.23
CA LEU A 259 -7.06 22.39 13.52
C LEU A 259 -6.69 23.65 14.32
N CYS A 260 -5.57 23.65 15.04
CA CYS A 260 -5.15 24.82 15.84
C CYS A 260 -3.70 25.29 15.59
N GLY A 261 -2.92 24.57 14.79
CA GLY A 261 -1.55 24.96 14.41
C GLY A 261 -0.44 24.62 15.41
N TYR A 262 -0.75 23.90 16.50
CA TYR A 262 0.24 23.49 17.50
C TYR A 262 -0.09 22.11 18.09
N PRO A 263 0.92 21.33 18.54
CA PRO A 263 0.66 20.00 19.07
C PRO A 263 0.03 20.02 20.47
N PRO A 264 -0.81 19.03 20.83
CA PRO A 264 -1.47 18.95 22.14
C PRO A 264 -0.49 18.80 23.31
N PHE A 265 0.68 18.21 23.06
CA PHE A 265 1.73 17.97 24.06
C PHE A 265 3.00 18.77 23.73
N TYR A 266 2.93 20.09 23.83
CA TYR A 266 4.08 20.96 23.53
C TYR A 266 5.07 21.09 24.70
N GLY A 267 6.38 21.14 24.42
CA GLY A 267 7.45 21.36 25.39
C GLY A 267 8.70 21.93 24.72
N LYS A 268 9.59 22.57 25.49
CA LYS A 268 10.85 23.13 24.96
C LYS A 268 11.91 22.05 24.71
N THR A 269 11.76 20.89 25.33
CA THR A 269 12.67 19.76 25.21
C THR A 269 11.88 18.47 25.00
N ASP A 270 12.48 17.47 24.35
CA ASP A 270 11.88 16.14 24.18
C ASP A 270 11.46 15.53 25.52
N HIS A 271 12.23 15.78 26.58
CA HIS A 271 11.90 15.30 27.92
C HIS A 271 10.60 15.92 28.47
N GLU A 272 10.38 17.22 28.27
CA GLU A 272 9.13 17.89 28.65
C GLU A 272 7.94 17.37 27.86
N VAL A 273 8.11 17.19 26.55
CA VAL A 273 7.08 16.63 25.66
C VAL A 273 6.69 15.23 26.13
N LEU A 274 7.68 14.35 26.30
CA LEU A 274 7.44 12.97 26.76
C LEU A 274 6.82 12.91 28.17
N HIS A 275 7.15 13.85 29.04
CA HIS A 275 6.51 13.95 30.35
C HIS A 275 5.01 14.28 30.22
N LYS A 276 4.65 15.24 29.37
CA LYS A 276 3.24 15.57 29.11
C LYS A 276 2.48 14.42 28.45
N VAL A 277 3.08 13.78 27.45
CA VAL A 277 2.51 12.57 26.81
C VAL A 277 2.22 11.48 27.86
N LYS A 278 3.14 11.24 28.80
CA LYS A 278 2.93 10.27 29.89
C LYS A 278 1.77 10.61 30.82
N THR A 279 1.43 11.88 30.99
CA THR A 279 0.23 12.28 31.75
C THR A 279 -1.05 12.15 30.93
N GLY A 280 -0.96 12.24 29.60
CA GLY A 280 -2.12 12.20 28.71
C GLY A 280 -3.05 13.42 28.79
N ILE A 281 -2.70 14.44 29.57
CA ILE A 281 -3.54 15.62 29.79
C ILE A 281 -3.26 16.63 28.68
N PHE A 282 -4.30 17.00 27.94
CA PHE A 282 -4.30 18.09 26.96
C PHE A 282 -5.54 18.95 27.16
N THR A 283 -5.53 20.17 26.61
CA THR A 283 -6.64 21.12 26.73
C THR A 283 -6.91 21.81 25.40
N PHE A 284 -8.17 22.19 25.17
CA PHE A 284 -8.57 23.04 24.06
C PHE A 284 -8.55 24.48 24.54
N ASP A 285 -7.51 25.25 24.19
CA ASP A 285 -7.43 26.66 24.59
C ASP A 285 -8.64 27.43 24.03
N PRO A 286 -9.48 28.07 24.87
CA PRO A 286 -10.68 28.75 24.41
C PRO A 286 -10.40 29.84 23.36
N LYS A 287 -9.21 30.44 23.35
CA LYS A 287 -8.84 31.45 22.36
C LYS A 287 -8.70 30.83 20.99
N ASP A 288 -7.99 29.72 20.87
CA ASP A 288 -7.65 29.11 19.57
C ASP A 288 -8.75 28.16 19.08
N TRP A 289 -9.51 27.56 20.00
CA TRP A 289 -10.54 26.54 19.70
C TRP A 289 -11.98 27.06 19.68
N ARG A 290 -12.20 28.38 19.79
CA ARG A 290 -13.54 28.98 19.79
C ARG A 290 -14.36 28.71 18.52
N ASN A 291 -13.68 28.58 17.37
CA ASN A 291 -14.31 28.41 16.06
C ASN A 291 -14.28 26.96 15.57
N VAL A 292 -13.74 26.05 16.37
CA VAL A 292 -13.70 24.61 16.05
C VAL A 292 -14.92 23.95 16.68
N SER A 293 -15.63 23.16 15.88
CA SER A 293 -16.85 22.46 16.27
C SER A 293 -16.64 21.51 17.45
N ASP A 294 -17.70 21.29 18.22
CA ASP A 294 -17.66 20.33 19.32
C ASP A 294 -17.54 18.89 18.82
N ASP A 295 -18.03 18.58 17.62
CA ASP A 295 -17.85 17.27 16.99
C ASP A 295 -16.36 17.00 16.68
N ALA A 296 -15.61 17.99 16.19
CA ALA A 296 -14.16 17.85 15.97
C ALA A 296 -13.44 17.56 17.29
N LYS A 297 -13.77 18.32 18.35
CA LYS A 297 -13.19 18.15 19.69
C LYS A 297 -13.57 16.79 20.28
N ALA A 298 -14.79 16.31 20.04
CA ALA A 298 -15.26 15.01 20.49
C ALA A 298 -14.44 13.89 19.84
N LEU A 299 -14.23 13.93 18.52
CA LEU A 299 -13.41 12.93 17.82
C LEU A 299 -11.96 12.94 18.34
N ILE A 300 -11.35 14.10 18.51
CA ILE A 300 -10.00 14.23 19.09
C ILE A 300 -9.93 13.56 20.45
N LYS A 301 -10.93 13.78 21.33
CA LYS A 301 -10.96 13.14 22.65
C LYS A 301 -11.03 11.62 22.55
N MET A 302 -11.76 11.08 21.58
CA MET A 302 -11.87 9.63 21.38
C MET A 302 -10.58 9.01 20.80
N LEU A 303 -9.88 9.72 19.90
CA LEU A 303 -8.58 9.31 19.37
C LEU A 303 -7.44 9.45 20.40
N LEU A 304 -7.53 10.43 21.30
CA LEU A 304 -6.55 10.69 22.36
C LEU A 304 -6.97 10.13 23.73
N LYS A 305 -7.84 9.12 23.76
CA LYS A 305 -8.08 8.34 24.97
C LYS A 305 -6.77 7.72 25.47
N PHE A 306 -6.49 7.92 26.75
CA PHE A 306 -5.25 7.44 27.37
C PHE A 306 -5.20 5.92 27.41
N ASP A 307 -6.29 5.29 27.85
CA ASP A 307 -6.45 3.84 27.79
C ASP A 307 -6.64 3.40 26.32
N PRO A 308 -5.73 2.58 25.75
CA PRO A 308 -5.86 2.08 24.39
C PRO A 308 -7.16 1.30 24.16
N ALA A 309 -7.74 0.66 25.18
CA ALA A 309 -8.98 -0.12 25.05
C ALA A 309 -10.23 0.77 24.91
N GLU A 310 -10.19 2.02 25.39
CA GLU A 310 -11.25 3.00 25.21
C GLU A 310 -11.06 3.87 23.96
N ARG A 311 -9.89 3.77 23.33
CA ARG A 311 -9.55 4.56 22.14
C ARG A 311 -10.29 4.02 20.93
N PHE A 312 -10.81 4.94 20.12
CA PHE A 312 -11.45 4.55 18.86
C PHE A 312 -10.52 3.75 17.97
N THR A 313 -11.08 2.74 17.31
CA THR A 313 -10.49 2.11 16.12
C THR A 313 -10.63 3.04 14.92
N ALA A 314 -9.91 2.74 13.83
CA ALA A 314 -10.04 3.51 12.59
C ALA A 314 -11.48 3.46 12.02
N GLU A 315 -12.09 2.27 12.03
CA GLU A 315 -13.50 2.06 11.65
C GLU A 315 -14.46 2.94 12.47
N GLN A 316 -14.32 2.93 13.80
CA GLN A 316 -15.16 3.76 14.68
C GLN A 316 -14.96 5.26 14.42
N ALA A 317 -13.72 5.69 14.17
CA ALA A 317 -13.40 7.08 13.87
C ALA A 317 -13.95 7.54 12.51
N LEU A 318 -13.94 6.67 11.49
CA LEU A 318 -14.54 6.94 10.18
C LEU A 318 -16.07 7.12 10.26
N GLN A 319 -16.73 6.41 11.17
CA GLN A 319 -18.16 6.53 11.40
C GLN A 319 -18.57 7.74 12.27
N HIS A 320 -17.60 8.50 12.80
CA HIS A 320 -17.88 9.65 13.64
C HIS A 320 -18.52 10.80 12.83
N GLU A 321 -19.49 11.49 13.44
CA GLU A 321 -20.29 12.55 12.82
C GLU A 321 -19.44 13.61 12.10
N TRP A 322 -18.36 14.04 12.74
CA TRP A 322 -17.43 15.02 12.17
C TRP A 322 -16.87 14.61 10.79
N ILE A 323 -16.47 13.34 10.64
CA ILE A 323 -15.95 12.82 9.36
C ILE A 323 -17.10 12.69 8.36
N ARG A 324 -18.20 12.03 8.74
CA ARG A 324 -19.34 11.78 7.86
C ARG A 324 -19.97 13.05 7.30
N CYS A 325 -20.03 14.12 8.10
CA CYS A 325 -20.60 15.40 7.68
C CYS A 325 -19.64 16.29 6.88
N ARG A 326 -18.33 16.25 7.17
CA ARG A 326 -17.36 17.21 6.60
C ARG A 326 -16.46 16.64 5.51
N ALA A 327 -16.34 15.32 5.44
CA ALA A 327 -15.66 14.60 4.37
C ALA A 327 -16.54 13.41 3.92
N PRO A 328 -17.78 13.67 3.46
CA PRO A 328 -18.63 12.60 2.99
C PRO A 328 -17.95 11.89 1.82
N ARG A 329 -17.97 10.55 1.83
CA ARG A 329 -17.61 9.78 0.64
C ARG A 329 -18.50 10.19 -0.52
N SER A 330 -17.93 10.25 -1.71
CA SER A 330 -18.67 10.62 -2.92
C SER A 330 -19.79 9.60 -3.15
N THR A 331 -21.03 9.97 -2.87
CA THR A 331 -22.22 9.13 -3.13
C THR A 331 -22.72 9.26 -4.57
N THR A 332 -22.12 10.15 -5.35
CA THR A 332 -22.65 10.65 -6.62
C THR A 332 -21.75 10.31 -7.81
N VAL A 333 -20.81 9.38 -7.65
CA VAL A 333 -20.12 8.85 -8.82
C VAL A 333 -21.16 8.09 -9.61
N SER A 334 -21.51 8.62 -10.79
CA SER A 334 -22.22 7.85 -11.81
C SER A 334 -21.34 6.64 -12.08
N LEU A 335 -21.65 5.50 -11.45
CA LEU A 335 -21.00 4.24 -11.75
C LEU A 335 -21.04 4.14 -13.28
N GLN A 336 -19.86 4.11 -13.90
CA GLN A 336 -19.78 4.10 -15.36
C GLN A 336 -20.62 2.94 -15.87
N ALA A 337 -21.56 3.24 -16.77
CA ALA A 337 -22.31 2.19 -17.46
C ALA A 337 -21.30 1.23 -18.11
N GLY A 338 -21.30 -0.04 -17.70
CA GLY A 338 -20.31 -1.01 -18.16
C GLY A 338 -19.43 -1.65 -17.07
N ILE A 339 -19.38 -1.12 -15.83
CA ILE A 339 -18.49 -1.69 -14.79
C ILE A 339 -18.82 -3.16 -14.51
N MET A 340 -20.10 -3.52 -14.44
CA MET A 340 -20.52 -4.89 -14.15
C MET A 340 -20.28 -5.82 -15.34
N GLU A 341 -20.48 -5.32 -16.56
CA GLU A 341 -20.14 -6.02 -17.79
C GLU A 341 -18.63 -6.28 -17.86
N ASN A 342 -17.81 -5.32 -17.44
CA ASN A 342 -16.35 -5.47 -17.38
C ASN A 342 -15.93 -6.49 -16.33
N LEU A 343 -16.49 -6.44 -15.11
CA LEU A 343 -16.24 -7.44 -14.06
C LEU A 343 -16.60 -8.87 -14.51
N ARG A 344 -17.77 -9.04 -15.16
CA ARG A 344 -18.20 -10.32 -15.75
C ARG A 344 -17.31 -10.79 -16.89
N ALA A 345 -16.86 -9.87 -17.75
CA ALA A 345 -15.94 -10.20 -18.83
C ALA A 345 -14.57 -10.61 -18.28
N PHE A 346 -14.11 -9.97 -17.20
CA PHE A 346 -12.86 -10.27 -16.52
C PHE A 346 -12.89 -11.64 -15.84
N GLN A 347 -14.01 -12.01 -15.19
CA GLN A 347 -14.21 -13.33 -14.57
C GLN A 347 -13.82 -14.49 -15.51
N ASN A 348 -14.18 -14.39 -16.78
CA ASN A 348 -13.97 -15.44 -17.78
C ASN A 348 -12.58 -15.42 -18.45
N GLN A 349 -11.67 -14.51 -18.07
CA GLN A 349 -10.31 -14.49 -18.59
C GLN A 349 -9.42 -15.53 -17.90
N HIS A 350 -8.41 -16.02 -18.60
CA HIS A 350 -7.40 -16.93 -18.03
C HIS A 350 -6.41 -16.17 -17.13
N LYS A 351 -5.72 -16.91 -16.23
CA LYS A 351 -4.89 -16.32 -15.16
C LYS A 351 -3.81 -15.37 -15.66
N MET A 352 -3.13 -15.70 -16.77
CA MET A 352 -2.06 -14.86 -17.33
C MET A 352 -2.57 -13.47 -17.73
N LYS A 353 -3.71 -13.38 -18.42
CA LYS A 353 -4.30 -12.10 -18.79
C LYS A 353 -4.78 -11.30 -17.58
N LYS A 354 -5.33 -11.98 -16.56
CA LYS A 354 -5.70 -11.33 -15.29
C LYS A 354 -4.47 -10.74 -14.58
N ALA A 355 -3.39 -11.51 -14.45
CA ALA A 355 -2.14 -11.06 -13.87
C ALA A 355 -1.51 -9.90 -14.69
N ALA A 356 -1.50 -9.98 -16.02
CA ALA A 356 -1.05 -8.90 -16.89
C ALA A 356 -1.86 -7.61 -16.68
N LEU A 357 -3.19 -7.70 -16.62
CA LEU A 357 -4.05 -6.53 -16.35
C LEU A 357 -3.83 -5.95 -14.96
N GLN A 358 -3.57 -6.76 -13.94
CA GLN A 358 -3.20 -6.28 -12.61
C GLN A 358 -1.85 -5.56 -12.60
N ILE A 359 -0.84 -6.08 -13.30
CA ILE A 359 0.44 -5.39 -13.46
C ILE A 359 0.22 -4.03 -14.14
N ILE A 360 -0.55 -4.01 -15.23
CA ILE A 360 -0.84 -2.77 -15.97
C ILE A 360 -1.58 -1.77 -15.06
N ALA A 361 -2.68 -2.18 -14.44
CA ALA A 361 -3.46 -1.34 -13.52
C ALA A 361 -2.60 -0.84 -12.35
N GLY A 362 -1.70 -1.68 -11.86
CA GLY A 362 -0.65 -1.34 -10.92
C GLY A 362 0.17 -0.15 -11.39
N GLN A 363 0.65 -0.17 -12.64
CA GLN A 363 1.58 0.82 -13.21
C GLN A 363 0.97 2.13 -13.75
N LEU A 364 -0.34 2.20 -13.99
CA LEU A 364 -0.99 3.38 -14.56
C LEU A 364 -0.88 4.64 -13.67
N SER A 365 -0.89 5.81 -14.31
CA SER A 365 -0.88 7.11 -13.64
C SER A 365 -2.24 7.45 -13.03
N GLU A 366 -2.25 8.28 -11.98
CA GLU A 366 -3.49 8.78 -11.35
C GLU A 366 -4.43 9.42 -12.38
N GLU A 367 -3.91 10.13 -13.39
CA GLU A 367 -4.72 10.74 -14.44
C GLU A 367 -5.58 9.71 -15.20
N LYS A 368 -5.05 8.52 -15.43
CA LYS A 368 -5.75 7.43 -16.13
C LYS A 368 -6.74 6.70 -15.23
N ILE A 369 -6.44 6.58 -13.93
CA ILE A 369 -7.24 5.75 -12.98
C ILE A 369 -8.15 6.55 -12.04
N LYS A 370 -8.09 7.88 -12.04
CA LYS A 370 -8.84 8.75 -11.11
C LYS A 370 -10.33 8.42 -11.03
N ALA A 371 -10.99 8.21 -12.17
CA ALA A 371 -12.42 7.89 -12.21
C ALA A 371 -12.72 6.50 -11.62
N LEU A 372 -11.87 5.50 -11.91
CA LEU A 372 -11.99 4.16 -11.37
C LEU A 372 -11.72 4.14 -9.86
N ARG A 373 -10.72 4.89 -9.39
CA ARG A 373 -10.45 5.07 -7.95
C ARG A 373 -11.64 5.68 -7.21
N GLN A 374 -12.21 6.75 -7.75
CA GLN A 374 -13.40 7.37 -7.15
C GLN A 374 -14.61 6.43 -7.14
N THR A 375 -14.73 5.58 -8.16
CA THR A 375 -15.76 4.55 -8.23
C THR A 375 -15.53 3.49 -7.14
N PHE A 376 -14.30 2.99 -6.99
CA PHE A 376 -13.93 2.06 -5.93
C PHE A 376 -14.24 2.63 -4.54
N GLU A 377 -13.79 3.85 -4.24
CA GLU A 377 -14.03 4.54 -2.96
C GLU A 377 -15.52 4.80 -2.68
N ALA A 378 -16.36 4.85 -3.72
CA ALA A 378 -17.81 5.01 -3.58
C ALA A 378 -18.52 3.66 -3.34
N LEU A 379 -17.97 2.56 -3.85
CA LEU A 379 -18.47 1.20 -3.65
C LEU A 379 -18.05 0.64 -2.30
N ASP A 380 -16.79 0.85 -1.91
CA ASP A 380 -16.26 0.51 -0.58
C ASP A 380 -16.97 1.39 0.45
N ALA A 381 -18.02 0.87 1.07
CA ALA A 381 -18.87 1.65 1.96
C ALA A 381 -18.22 1.79 3.33
N ASN A 382 -17.54 0.73 3.79
CA ASN A 382 -17.03 0.63 5.15
C ASN A 382 -15.64 1.28 5.32
N GLY A 383 -14.83 1.31 4.25
CA GLY A 383 -13.55 2.00 4.21
C GLY A 383 -12.34 1.15 4.50
N ASP A 384 -12.49 -0.17 4.48
CA ASP A 384 -11.42 -1.10 4.74
C ASP A 384 -10.51 -1.33 3.53
N GLY A 385 -10.87 -0.83 2.35
CA GLY A 385 -10.06 -0.90 1.14
C GLY A 385 -10.22 -2.19 0.34
N CYS A 386 -11.29 -2.96 0.59
CA CYS A 386 -11.69 -4.12 -0.20
C CYS A 386 -13.18 -3.99 -0.58
N LEU A 387 -13.63 -4.74 -1.59
CA LEU A 387 -15.05 -4.81 -1.96
C LEU A 387 -15.63 -6.19 -1.69
N THR A 388 -16.72 -6.21 -0.93
CA THR A 388 -17.54 -7.39 -0.68
C THR A 388 -18.72 -7.50 -1.66
N ALA A 389 -19.38 -8.66 -1.69
CA ALA A 389 -20.58 -8.87 -2.51
C ALA A 389 -21.70 -7.91 -2.09
N GLU A 390 -21.84 -7.70 -0.78
CA GLU A 390 -22.79 -6.77 -0.18
C GLU A 390 -22.52 -5.33 -0.61
N GLU A 391 -21.27 -4.88 -0.60
CA GLU A 391 -20.90 -3.52 -1.03
C GLU A 391 -21.11 -3.28 -2.52
N LEU A 392 -20.78 -4.27 -3.36
CA LEU A 392 -21.11 -4.21 -4.79
C LEU A 392 -22.62 -4.12 -5.00
N GLN A 393 -23.41 -4.96 -4.31
CA GLN A 393 -24.86 -4.97 -4.41
C GLN A 393 -25.47 -3.61 -4.01
N ASP A 394 -25.05 -3.08 -2.85
CA ASP A 394 -25.51 -1.79 -2.33
C ASP A 394 -25.11 -0.64 -3.25
N GLY A 395 -23.89 -0.66 -3.77
CA GLY A 395 -23.38 0.30 -4.74
C GLY A 395 -24.21 0.33 -6.02
N MET A 396 -24.52 -0.85 -6.58
CA MET A 396 -25.38 -0.99 -7.76
C MET A 396 -26.80 -0.46 -7.52
N ALA A 397 -27.39 -0.80 -6.37
CA ALA A 397 -28.73 -0.36 -6.01
C ALA A 397 -28.80 1.19 -5.91
N LYS A 398 -27.79 1.82 -5.31
CA LYS A 398 -27.68 3.28 -5.21
C LYS A 398 -27.50 3.94 -6.58
N ALA A 399 -26.78 3.32 -7.50
CA ALA A 399 -26.53 3.85 -8.83
C ALA A 399 -27.66 3.62 -9.84
N SER A 400 -28.73 2.90 -9.46
CA SER A 400 -29.83 2.54 -10.37
C SER A 400 -29.37 1.80 -11.65
N LEU A 401 -28.27 1.04 -11.55
CA LEU A 401 -27.71 0.28 -12.68
C LEU A 401 -28.33 -1.13 -12.73
N GLY A 402 -29.17 -1.36 -13.74
CA GLY A 402 -29.56 -2.71 -14.21
C GLY A 402 -30.49 -3.52 -13.29
N GLU A 403 -30.80 -4.75 -13.73
CA GLU A 403 -31.47 -5.75 -12.88
C GLU A 403 -30.57 -6.07 -11.68
N LEU A 404 -31.15 -6.09 -10.48
CA LEU A 404 -30.48 -6.56 -9.25
C LEU A 404 -29.92 -7.95 -9.50
N LEU A 405 -28.59 -8.08 -9.48
CA LEU A 405 -27.94 -9.38 -9.56
C LEU A 405 -28.25 -10.19 -8.31
N SER A 406 -28.39 -11.50 -8.48
CA SER A 406 -28.52 -12.40 -7.34
C SER A 406 -27.20 -12.41 -6.57
N LYS A 407 -27.26 -12.71 -5.27
CA LYS A 407 -26.04 -12.88 -4.45
C LYS A 407 -25.10 -13.94 -5.04
N VAL A 408 -25.67 -15.02 -5.61
CA VAL A 408 -24.91 -16.10 -6.26
C VAL A 408 -24.10 -15.57 -7.45
N ASP A 409 -24.67 -14.68 -8.26
CA ASP A 409 -23.96 -14.09 -9.40
C ASP A 409 -22.82 -13.16 -8.93
N LEU A 410 -23.05 -12.39 -7.86
CA LEU A 410 -22.04 -11.51 -7.28
C LEU A 410 -20.88 -12.30 -6.65
N ASP A 411 -21.19 -13.35 -5.91
CA ASP A 411 -20.17 -14.24 -5.32
C ASP A 411 -19.32 -14.89 -6.43
N ALA A 412 -19.94 -15.30 -7.54
CA ALA A 412 -19.22 -15.85 -8.70
C ALA A 412 -18.33 -14.80 -9.40
N ILE A 413 -18.79 -13.55 -9.49
CA ILE A 413 -17.99 -12.45 -10.03
C ILE A 413 -16.78 -12.19 -9.13
N ILE A 414 -16.99 -12.10 -7.81
CA ILE A 414 -15.89 -11.91 -6.84
C ILE A 414 -14.90 -13.05 -6.99
N GLU A 415 -15.35 -14.30 -6.95
CA GLU A 415 -14.46 -15.46 -7.10
C GLU A 415 -13.68 -15.43 -8.43
N GLY A 416 -14.25 -14.85 -9.48
CA GLY A 416 -13.61 -14.69 -10.77
C GLY A 416 -12.59 -13.56 -10.84
N VAL A 417 -12.75 -12.51 -10.05
CA VAL A 417 -11.89 -11.31 -10.04
C VAL A 417 -10.78 -11.43 -8.98
N ASP A 418 -11.13 -11.97 -7.82
CA ASP A 418 -10.28 -12.27 -6.66
C ASP A 418 -9.17 -13.26 -7.06
N ALA A 419 -8.01 -12.72 -7.40
CA ALA A 419 -6.86 -13.48 -7.83
C ALA A 419 -6.06 -13.99 -6.65
N ASP A 420 -6.07 -13.29 -5.51
CA ASP A 420 -5.35 -13.68 -4.29
C ASP A 420 -6.13 -14.65 -3.38
N GLY A 421 -7.39 -14.91 -3.71
CA GLY A 421 -8.25 -15.85 -3.00
C GLY A 421 -8.67 -15.38 -1.61
N SER A 422 -8.66 -14.06 -1.37
CA SER A 422 -9.08 -13.43 -0.12
C SER A 422 -10.59 -13.49 0.13
N GLY A 423 -11.37 -13.78 -0.91
CA GLY A 423 -12.84 -13.74 -0.90
C GLY A 423 -13.41 -12.33 -1.06
N MET A 424 -12.57 -11.35 -1.37
CA MET A 424 -12.95 -9.95 -1.61
C MET A 424 -12.20 -9.44 -2.85
N ILE A 425 -12.62 -8.30 -3.41
CA ILE A 425 -11.89 -7.65 -4.51
C ILE A 425 -11.04 -6.53 -3.93
N ASP A 426 -9.72 -6.61 -4.07
CA ASP A 426 -8.81 -5.54 -3.66
C ASP A 426 -8.81 -4.34 -4.64
N TYR A 427 -8.09 -3.28 -4.28
CA TYR A 427 -8.04 -2.06 -5.09
C TYR A 427 -7.49 -2.29 -6.50
N THR A 428 -6.38 -3.00 -6.65
CA THR A 428 -5.74 -3.25 -7.96
C THR A 428 -6.52 -4.26 -8.78
N GLU A 429 -7.13 -5.26 -8.17
CA GLU A 429 -8.03 -6.21 -8.81
C GLU A 429 -9.24 -5.51 -9.39
N PHE A 430 -9.87 -4.61 -8.62
CA PHE A 430 -10.97 -3.79 -9.13
C PHE A 430 -10.53 -2.93 -10.31
N LEU A 431 -9.38 -2.25 -10.19
CA LEU A 431 -8.85 -1.44 -11.29
C LEU A 431 -8.59 -2.29 -12.54
N ALA A 432 -7.95 -3.46 -12.39
CA ALA A 432 -7.64 -4.37 -13.49
C ALA A 432 -8.90 -4.89 -14.20
N ALA A 433 -9.91 -5.25 -13.41
CA ALA A 433 -11.16 -5.80 -13.94
C ALA A 433 -12.06 -4.76 -14.59
N THR A 434 -11.90 -3.48 -14.24
CA THR A 434 -12.71 -2.37 -14.76
C THR A 434 -11.98 -1.46 -15.76
N LEU A 435 -10.71 -1.78 -16.07
CA LEU A 435 -9.87 -0.97 -16.93
C LEU A 435 -10.37 -0.96 -18.38
N ASP A 436 -10.51 0.24 -18.96
CA ASP A 436 -10.88 0.38 -20.37
C ASP A 436 -9.79 -0.18 -21.29
N ARG A 437 -10.20 -0.92 -22.33
CA ARG A 437 -9.30 -1.53 -23.33
C ARG A 437 -8.29 -0.56 -23.92
N LYS A 438 -8.70 0.69 -24.17
CA LYS A 438 -7.82 1.73 -24.73
C LYS A 438 -6.70 2.14 -23.77
N CYS A 439 -6.88 1.92 -22.46
CA CYS A 439 -5.89 2.27 -21.45
C CYS A 439 -4.75 1.26 -21.37
N TYR A 440 -5.00 -0.01 -21.72
CA TYR A 440 -4.01 -1.08 -21.61
C TYR A 440 -3.47 -1.62 -22.92
N LEU A 441 -4.17 -1.50 -24.06
CA LEU A 441 -3.73 -2.03 -25.36
C LEU A 441 -2.61 -1.20 -26.04
N GLN A 442 -1.96 -0.30 -25.33
CA GLN A 442 -0.80 0.43 -25.85
C GLN A 442 0.43 -0.48 -25.76
N GLU A 443 1.24 -0.58 -26.83
CA GLU A 443 2.39 -1.49 -26.89
C GLU A 443 3.36 -1.28 -25.71
N ASP A 444 3.66 -0.04 -25.35
CA ASP A 444 4.55 0.30 -24.23
C ASP A 444 3.99 -0.16 -22.88
N VAL A 445 2.66 -0.11 -22.70
CA VAL A 445 1.98 -0.56 -21.49
C VAL A 445 1.99 -2.09 -21.39
N CYS A 446 1.67 -2.78 -22.49
CA CYS A 446 1.72 -4.23 -22.55
C CYS A 446 3.15 -4.76 -22.41
N TYR A 447 4.14 -4.08 -22.99
CA TYR A 447 5.55 -4.50 -22.91
C TYR A 447 6.07 -4.47 -21.47
N ASN A 448 5.70 -3.46 -20.67
CA ASN A 448 6.07 -3.45 -19.26
C ASN A 448 5.47 -4.63 -18.49
N ALA A 449 4.24 -5.03 -18.84
CA ALA A 449 3.62 -6.20 -18.23
C ALA A 449 4.30 -7.50 -18.68
N PHE A 450 4.61 -7.62 -19.96
CA PHE A 450 5.39 -8.72 -20.53
C PHE A 450 6.73 -8.88 -19.81
N SER A 451 7.47 -7.79 -19.57
CA SER A 451 8.76 -7.83 -18.84
C SER A 451 8.65 -8.22 -17.37
N VAL A 452 7.44 -8.30 -16.79
CA VAL A 452 7.25 -8.89 -15.47
C VAL A 452 7.28 -10.42 -15.54
N PHE A 453 6.79 -10.98 -16.65
CA PHE A 453 6.79 -12.42 -16.88
C PHE A 453 8.14 -12.89 -17.41
N ASP A 454 8.73 -12.17 -18.37
CA ASP A 454 10.08 -12.43 -18.92
C ASP A 454 11.14 -11.99 -17.88
N GLN A 455 11.62 -12.93 -17.07
CA GLN A 455 12.47 -12.64 -15.91
C GLN A 455 13.94 -12.50 -16.30
N ASP A 456 14.39 -13.18 -17.35
CA ASP A 456 15.76 -13.10 -17.83
C ASP A 456 15.97 -12.05 -18.94
N GLY A 457 14.88 -11.52 -19.50
CA GLY A 457 14.87 -10.44 -20.48
C GLY A 457 15.27 -10.91 -21.87
N ASP A 458 15.10 -12.19 -22.19
CA ASP A 458 15.44 -12.75 -23.50
C ASP A 458 14.37 -12.49 -24.58
N GLY A 459 13.22 -11.92 -24.18
CA GLY A 459 12.11 -11.59 -25.06
C GLY A 459 11.10 -12.71 -25.25
N GLN A 460 11.19 -13.78 -24.46
CA GLN A 460 10.27 -14.92 -24.46
C GLN A 460 9.82 -15.22 -23.02
N ILE A 461 8.57 -15.66 -22.84
CA ILE A 461 8.08 -16.15 -21.55
C ILE A 461 8.05 -17.67 -21.61
N THR A 462 8.93 -18.30 -20.85
CA THR A 462 9.01 -19.76 -20.71
C THR A 462 7.95 -20.30 -19.75
N LEU A 463 7.71 -21.62 -19.79
CA LEU A 463 6.82 -22.28 -18.85
C LEU A 463 7.29 -22.10 -17.39
N GLU A 464 8.59 -22.15 -17.15
CA GLU A 464 9.22 -21.97 -15.84
C GLU A 464 8.99 -20.56 -15.28
N GLU A 465 9.10 -19.54 -16.11
CA GLU A 465 8.84 -18.16 -15.74
C GLU A 465 7.36 -17.92 -15.46
N LEU A 466 6.49 -18.47 -16.31
CA LEU A 466 5.04 -18.43 -16.12
C LEU A 466 4.63 -19.04 -14.78
N LYS A 467 5.19 -20.22 -14.44
CA LYS A 467 4.99 -20.88 -13.14
C LYS A 467 5.47 -20.02 -11.98
N THR A 468 6.62 -19.36 -12.13
CA THR A 468 7.19 -18.53 -11.07
C THR A 468 6.27 -17.37 -10.68
N ILE A 469 5.56 -16.79 -11.65
CA ILE A 469 4.61 -15.69 -11.43
C ILE A 469 3.23 -16.21 -11.02
N LEU A 470 2.71 -17.25 -11.67
CA LEU A 470 1.30 -17.67 -11.50
C LEU A 470 1.07 -18.73 -10.42
N ASP A 471 2.06 -19.55 -10.05
CA ASP A 471 1.82 -20.79 -9.30
C ASP A 471 2.27 -20.78 -7.84
N ASN A 472 2.75 -19.64 -7.33
CA ASN A 472 2.92 -19.26 -5.91
C ASN A 472 3.40 -20.34 -4.90
N GLY A 473 4.14 -21.36 -5.34
CA GLY A 473 4.57 -22.47 -4.49
C GLY A 473 3.42 -23.30 -3.91
N SER A 474 2.36 -23.53 -4.71
CA SER A 474 1.18 -24.34 -4.34
C SER A 474 1.54 -25.63 -3.60
N VAL A 475 0.73 -26.03 -2.62
CA VAL A 475 0.87 -27.32 -1.91
C VAL A 475 0.65 -28.53 -2.84
N ASP A 476 0.05 -28.30 -4.01
CA ASP A 476 -0.23 -29.31 -5.04
C ASP A 476 0.40 -28.89 -6.38
N GLU A 477 1.73 -29.04 -6.49
CA GLU A 477 2.55 -28.75 -7.69
C GLU A 477 1.95 -29.32 -9.00
N ALA A 478 1.17 -30.40 -8.92
CA ALA A 478 0.59 -31.04 -10.10
C ALA A 478 -0.57 -30.24 -10.70
N LEU A 479 -1.38 -29.55 -9.89
CA LEU A 479 -2.55 -28.79 -10.35
C LEU A 479 -2.14 -27.43 -10.94
N SER A 480 -1.18 -26.78 -10.28
CA SER A 480 -0.62 -25.49 -10.72
C SER A 480 0.20 -25.65 -12.01
N SER A 481 1.07 -26.69 -12.08
CA SER A 481 1.82 -26.99 -13.31
C SER A 481 0.90 -27.21 -14.52
N LYS A 482 -0.22 -27.91 -14.32
CA LYS A 482 -1.20 -28.13 -15.39
C LYS A 482 -1.87 -26.83 -15.85
N THR A 483 -2.14 -25.91 -14.93
CA THR A 483 -2.75 -24.61 -15.25
C THR A 483 -1.83 -23.76 -16.12
N SER A 484 -0.54 -23.67 -15.76
CA SER A 484 0.46 -22.94 -16.56
C SER A 484 0.70 -23.58 -17.93
N GLU A 485 0.70 -24.92 -18.01
CA GLU A 485 0.78 -25.64 -19.29
C GLU A 485 -0.43 -25.40 -20.20
N ASP A 486 -1.63 -25.36 -19.64
CA ASP A 486 -2.86 -25.10 -20.40
C ASP A 486 -2.92 -23.64 -20.89
N ILE A 487 -2.39 -22.69 -20.10
CA ILE A 487 -2.22 -21.29 -20.52
C ILE A 487 -1.20 -21.20 -21.66
N LEU A 488 -0.03 -21.82 -21.51
CA LEU A 488 1.00 -21.80 -22.55
C LEU A 488 0.43 -22.30 -23.88
N LYS A 489 -0.23 -23.46 -23.89
CA LYS A 489 -0.89 -24.00 -25.10
C LYS A 489 -1.97 -23.10 -25.69
N ALA A 490 -2.61 -22.26 -24.89
CA ALA A 490 -3.65 -21.36 -25.35
C ALA A 490 -3.09 -20.07 -25.98
N VAL A 491 -1.87 -19.68 -25.61
CA VAL A 491 -1.25 -18.41 -26.01
C VAL A 491 -0.11 -18.60 -27.01
N ASP A 492 0.67 -19.68 -26.89
CA ASP A 492 1.72 -20.10 -27.82
C ASP A 492 1.07 -20.55 -29.14
N VAL A 493 0.99 -19.64 -30.10
CA VAL A 493 0.35 -19.85 -31.41
C VAL A 493 1.31 -20.59 -32.34
N ASN A 494 2.61 -20.33 -32.20
CA ASN A 494 3.63 -20.84 -33.09
C ASN A 494 4.13 -22.26 -32.70
N GLY A 495 3.85 -22.69 -31.46
CA GLY A 495 4.18 -24.00 -30.89
C GLY A 495 5.66 -24.17 -30.52
N ASP A 496 6.39 -23.08 -30.28
CA ASP A 496 7.82 -23.11 -29.93
C ASP A 496 8.10 -23.40 -28.45
N GLY A 497 7.04 -23.45 -27.63
CA GLY A 497 7.11 -23.74 -26.20
C GLY A 497 7.38 -22.51 -25.33
N SER A 498 7.28 -21.30 -25.91
CA SER A 498 7.41 -20.02 -25.24
C SER A 498 6.30 -19.06 -25.69
N ILE A 499 6.18 -17.91 -25.03
CA ILE A 499 5.27 -16.83 -25.46
C ILE A 499 6.10 -15.61 -25.81
N ASP A 500 6.11 -15.21 -27.07
CA ASP A 500 6.75 -13.97 -27.50
C ASP A 500 5.84 -12.74 -27.26
N PHE A 501 6.38 -11.53 -27.48
CA PHE A 501 5.62 -10.30 -27.24
C PHE A 501 4.41 -10.14 -28.17
N GLU A 502 4.45 -10.64 -29.41
CA GLU A 502 3.30 -10.54 -30.32
C GLU A 502 2.18 -11.49 -29.89
N GLU A 503 2.52 -12.70 -29.46
CA GLU A 503 1.56 -13.67 -28.89
C GLU A 503 0.92 -13.13 -27.60
N PHE A 504 1.73 -12.50 -26.74
CA PHE A 504 1.22 -11.77 -25.57
C PHE A 504 0.25 -10.65 -25.97
N MET A 505 0.55 -9.90 -27.04
CA MET A 505 -0.35 -8.85 -27.55
C MET A 505 -1.64 -9.44 -28.15
N GLU A 506 -1.59 -10.55 -28.89
CA GLU A 506 -2.79 -11.26 -29.40
C GLU A 506 -3.71 -11.68 -28.23
N MET A 507 -3.12 -12.23 -27.16
CA MET A 507 -3.82 -12.57 -25.91
C MET A 507 -4.49 -11.33 -25.29
N MET A 508 -3.77 -10.21 -25.17
CA MET A 508 -4.30 -8.98 -24.59
C MET A 508 -5.45 -8.39 -25.41
N ARG A 509 -5.34 -8.39 -26.75
CA ARG A 509 -6.43 -7.99 -27.66
C ARG A 509 -7.64 -8.91 -27.53
N GLY A 510 -7.42 -10.20 -27.23
CA GLY A 510 -8.47 -11.21 -27.19
C GLY A 510 -8.90 -11.63 -28.59
N ASP A 511 -8.01 -11.50 -29.57
CA ASP A 511 -8.30 -11.79 -30.98
C ASP A 511 -8.25 -13.30 -31.28
N LYS A 512 -7.72 -14.13 -30.37
CA LYS A 512 -7.85 -15.60 -30.39
C LYS A 512 -7.73 -16.19 -28.99
N VAL A 513 -8.82 -16.77 -28.47
CA VAL A 513 -8.76 -17.98 -27.65
C VAL A 513 -9.93 -18.85 -28.14
N PRO A 514 -9.69 -20.02 -28.75
CA PRO A 514 -10.76 -20.94 -29.12
C PRO A 514 -11.59 -21.28 -27.89
N SER A 515 -12.89 -21.01 -27.98
CA SER A 515 -13.90 -21.40 -27.00
C SER A 515 -14.02 -22.92 -26.93
N GLU A 516 -13.14 -23.61 -26.19
CA GLU A 516 -13.31 -25.03 -25.91
C GLU A 516 -12.96 -25.39 -24.46
N VAL A 517 -13.78 -24.93 -23.50
CA VAL A 517 -14.04 -25.72 -22.27
C VAL A 517 -15.53 -25.60 -21.90
N LYS A 518 -16.31 -26.54 -22.44
CA LYS A 518 -17.61 -27.09 -22.00
C LYS A 518 -18.61 -26.15 -21.30
N ALA A 519 -19.66 -25.81 -22.04
CA ALA A 519 -20.99 -25.57 -21.49
C ALA A 519 -21.43 -26.75 -20.61
N ILE A 520 -21.78 -26.47 -19.35
CA ILE A 520 -22.50 -27.39 -18.47
C ILE A 520 -23.90 -27.54 -19.06
N PRO A 521 -24.43 -28.75 -19.31
CA PRO A 521 -25.79 -28.90 -19.78
C PRO A 521 -26.72 -28.50 -18.64
N THR A 522 -27.53 -27.46 -18.86
CA THR A 522 -28.77 -27.24 -18.11
C THR A 522 -29.63 -28.49 -18.24
N GLN A 523 -29.62 -29.35 -17.23
CA GLN A 523 -30.67 -30.34 -17.06
C GLN A 523 -31.89 -29.62 -16.50
N SER A 524 -32.90 -29.50 -17.35
CA SER A 524 -34.27 -29.26 -16.96
C SER A 524 -34.77 -30.35 -16.01
N LEU A 525 -35.20 -29.96 -14.81
CA LEU A 525 -36.28 -30.62 -14.07
C LEU A 525 -37.21 -29.55 -13.52
#